data_AF-A0A0A1HYR5-F1
#
_entry.id   AF-A0A0A1HYR5-F1
#
_cell.length_a   1.000
_cell.length_b   1.000
_cell.length_c   1.000
_cell.angle_alpha   90.00
_cell.angle_beta   90.00
_cell.angle_gamma   90.00
#
_symmetry.space_group_name_H-M   'P 1'
#
loop_
_entity.id
_entity.type
_entity.pdbx_description
1 polymer ?
#
loop_
_entity_poly.entity_id
_entity_poly.type
_entity_poly.pdbx_seq_one_letter_code
_entity_poly.pdbx_strand_id
1 'polypeptide(L)'
;MSSFEQWIEVLETNARRFPERAALHFLPDGVTIGETLTFSQLHEQSQSLAAALQSRYAPGDRVLLMLPSSLDYARAFCACLYAGMIAVPLFPPPSRKPRHLERVRNVVVDAEPALILAPADHCEGLLELVEGRVDVLTVQHLGPPPGQPMAAPGHRRLDRGLPAIHLGLHRFAQRRRGASAQPDRQRRADAPGLRFR
;
A
#
# COMPACT_ATOMS: atom_id res chain seq x y z
N MET A 1 -21.08 5.17 14.73
CA MET A 1 -21.28 5.13 13.27
C MET A 1 -19.89 5.01 12.65
N SER A 2 -19.68 4.01 11.79
CA SER A 2 -18.36 3.44 11.52
C SER A 2 -17.57 4.28 10.50
N SER A 3 -16.38 4.75 10.89
CA SER A 3 -15.49 5.63 10.12
C SER A 3 -15.13 5.14 8.71
N PHE A 4 -15.23 3.83 8.44
CA PHE A 4 -14.89 3.27 7.12
C PHE A 4 -15.92 3.59 6.03
N GLU A 5 -17.20 3.71 6.39
CA GLU A 5 -18.27 4.12 5.46
C GLU A 5 -17.98 5.51 4.89
N GLN A 6 -17.41 6.39 5.71
CA GLN A 6 -17.10 7.77 5.35
C GLN A 6 -16.02 7.88 4.27
N TRP A 7 -15.09 6.91 4.15
CA TRP A 7 -13.98 7.03 3.20
C TRP A 7 -14.37 6.69 1.75
N ILE A 8 -15.06 5.57 1.54
CA ILE A 8 -15.51 5.18 0.19
C ILE A 8 -16.63 6.08 -0.32
N GLU A 9 -17.49 6.58 0.57
CA GLU A 9 -18.54 7.55 0.24
C GLU A 9 -17.95 8.87 -0.26
N VAL A 10 -16.84 9.32 0.34
CA VAL A 10 -16.11 10.51 -0.14
C VAL A 10 -15.51 10.29 -1.51
N LEU A 11 -14.91 9.11 -1.77
CA LEU A 11 -14.37 8.78 -3.10
C LEU A 11 -15.48 8.75 -4.16
N GLU A 12 -16.59 8.08 -3.88
CA GLU A 12 -17.75 7.99 -4.77
C GLU A 12 -18.37 9.37 -5.04
N THR A 13 -18.52 10.19 -4.00
CA THR A 13 -19.05 11.55 -4.12
C THR A 13 -18.13 12.42 -4.99
N ASN A 14 -16.82 12.34 -4.79
CA ASN A 14 -15.87 13.09 -5.61
C ASN A 14 -15.79 12.56 -7.04
N ALA A 15 -15.93 11.25 -7.28
CA ALA A 15 -16.01 10.68 -8.62
C ALA A 15 -17.20 11.22 -9.41
N ARG A 16 -18.36 11.40 -8.75
CA ARG A 16 -19.53 12.05 -9.36
C ARG A 16 -19.36 13.54 -9.57
N ARG A 17 -18.79 14.24 -8.58
CA ARG A 17 -18.77 15.72 -8.55
C ARG A 17 -17.59 16.31 -9.31
N PHE A 18 -16.48 15.60 -9.39
CA PHE A 18 -15.20 16.03 -9.98
C PHE A 18 -14.53 14.88 -10.76
N PRO A 19 -15.21 14.25 -11.75
CA PRO A 19 -14.74 13.01 -12.39
C PRO A 19 -13.34 13.13 -13.00
N GLU A 20 -13.05 14.25 -13.67
CA GLU A 20 -11.77 14.51 -14.35
C GLU A 20 -10.69 15.11 -13.45
N ARG A 21 -11.02 15.47 -12.19
CA ARG A 21 -10.02 16.05 -11.30
C ARG A 21 -9.07 14.94 -10.85
N ALA A 22 -7.77 15.25 -10.84
CA ALA A 22 -6.78 14.34 -10.30
C ALA A 22 -7.11 13.97 -8.84
N ALA A 23 -7.20 12.67 -8.58
CA ALA A 23 -7.35 12.09 -7.25
C ALA A 23 -5.98 11.68 -6.69
N LEU A 24 -5.12 11.12 -7.55
CA LEU A 24 -3.81 10.61 -7.16
C LEU A 24 -2.77 10.83 -8.25
N HIS A 25 -1.63 11.41 -7.86
CA HIS A 25 -0.42 11.47 -8.69
C HIS A 25 0.60 10.48 -8.17
N PHE A 26 1.15 9.66 -9.06
CA PHE A 26 2.33 8.85 -8.74
C PHE A 26 3.59 9.63 -9.05
N LEU A 27 4.51 9.70 -8.08
CA LEU A 27 5.80 10.36 -8.21
C LEU A 27 6.92 9.30 -8.19
N PRO A 28 7.38 8.79 -9.35
CA PRO A 28 8.35 7.70 -9.40
C PRO A 28 9.70 8.05 -8.75
N ASP A 29 10.14 9.30 -8.85
CA ASP A 29 11.35 9.86 -8.23
C ASP A 29 11.04 10.69 -6.97
N GLY A 30 9.77 10.78 -6.58
CA GLY A 30 9.28 11.60 -5.48
C GLY A 30 9.13 13.10 -5.80
N VAL A 31 9.37 13.53 -7.05
CA VAL A 31 9.34 14.94 -7.45
C VAL A 31 8.49 15.15 -8.70
N THR A 32 8.73 14.36 -9.74
CA THR A 32 8.09 14.48 -11.05
C THR A 32 6.74 13.77 -11.05
N ILE A 33 5.70 14.43 -11.56
CA ILE A 33 4.40 13.78 -11.77
C ILE A 33 4.53 12.78 -12.91
N GLY A 34 4.39 11.50 -12.57
CA GLY A 34 4.23 10.40 -13.52
C GLY A 34 2.75 10.17 -13.83
N GLU A 35 2.34 8.90 -13.74
CA GLU A 35 0.95 8.52 -13.97
C GLU A 35 0.00 9.16 -12.94
N THR A 36 -1.20 9.52 -13.40
CA THR A 36 -2.24 10.17 -12.58
C THR A 36 -3.55 9.41 -12.74
N LEU A 37 -4.25 9.18 -11.62
CA LEU A 37 -5.64 8.75 -11.63
C LEU A 37 -6.55 9.94 -11.33
N THR A 38 -7.58 10.10 -12.14
CA THR A 38 -8.73 10.97 -11.81
C THR A 38 -9.62 10.31 -10.76
N PHE A 39 -10.55 11.07 -10.17
CA PHE A 39 -11.51 10.50 -9.22
C PHE A 39 -12.40 9.42 -9.87
N SER A 40 -12.87 9.62 -11.10
CA SER A 40 -13.63 8.59 -11.83
C SER A 40 -12.79 7.33 -12.04
N GLN A 41 -11.55 7.48 -12.52
CA GLN A 41 -10.67 6.34 -12.78
C GLN A 41 -10.35 5.55 -11.50
N LEU A 42 -10.02 6.23 -10.41
CA LEU A 42 -9.76 5.54 -9.13
C LEU A 42 -11.01 4.81 -8.64
N HIS A 43 -12.18 5.44 -8.72
CA HIS A 43 -13.44 4.85 -8.29
C HIS A 43 -13.80 3.60 -9.12
N GLU A 44 -13.85 3.71 -10.44
CA GLU A 44 -14.24 2.64 -11.36
C GLU A 44 -13.27 1.46 -11.30
N GLN A 45 -11.95 1.74 -11.30
CA GLN A 45 -10.94 0.69 -11.26
C GLN A 45 -10.93 -0.03 -9.91
N SER A 46 -11.16 0.68 -8.80
CA SER A 46 -11.28 0.05 -7.49
C SER A 46 -12.57 -0.76 -7.33
N GLN A 47 -13.70 -0.31 -7.88
CA GLN A 47 -14.94 -1.10 -7.90
C GLN A 47 -14.79 -2.37 -8.74
N SER A 48 -14.15 -2.27 -9.90
CA SER A 48 -13.85 -3.42 -10.75
C SER A 48 -13.00 -4.46 -10.00
N LEU A 49 -11.93 -4.01 -9.35
CA LEU A 49 -11.08 -4.87 -8.54
C LEU A 49 -11.82 -5.44 -7.31
N ALA A 50 -12.71 -4.67 -6.68
CA ALA A 50 -13.52 -5.13 -5.57
C ALA A 50 -14.48 -6.26 -5.97
N ALA A 51 -15.11 -6.16 -7.14
CA ALA A 51 -15.95 -7.23 -7.67
C ALA A 51 -15.13 -8.50 -7.99
N ALA A 52 -13.90 -8.35 -8.50
CA ALA A 52 -13.00 -9.48 -8.68
C ALA A 52 -12.62 -10.14 -7.34
N LEU A 53 -12.36 -9.36 -6.30
CA LEU A 53 -12.12 -9.86 -4.95
C LEU A 53 -13.34 -10.61 -4.39
N GLN A 54 -14.53 -10.03 -4.48
CA GLN A 54 -15.78 -10.65 -3.99
C GLN A 54 -16.11 -11.97 -4.69
N SER A 55 -15.61 -12.20 -5.91
CA SER A 55 -15.80 -13.46 -6.62
C SER A 55 -14.98 -14.63 -6.04
N ARG A 56 -13.97 -14.33 -5.20
CA ARG A 56 -13.02 -15.31 -4.65
C ARG A 56 -12.96 -15.33 -3.13
N TYR A 57 -13.24 -14.20 -2.49
CA TYR A 57 -13.08 -14.01 -1.05
C TYR A 57 -14.33 -13.37 -0.43
N ALA A 58 -14.51 -13.52 0.88
CA ALA A 58 -15.68 -13.06 1.60
C ALA A 58 -15.48 -11.68 2.25
N PRO A 59 -16.55 -10.89 2.44
CA PRO A 59 -16.50 -9.73 3.32
C PRO A 59 -15.98 -10.11 4.72
N GLY A 60 -15.08 -9.30 5.27
CA GLY A 60 -14.36 -9.56 6.52
C GLY A 60 -13.00 -10.25 6.34
N ASP A 61 -12.74 -10.87 5.18
CA ASP A 61 -11.43 -11.45 4.89
C ASP A 61 -10.35 -10.37 4.86
N ARG A 62 -9.13 -10.76 5.23
CA ARG A 62 -7.97 -9.87 5.27
C ARG A 62 -7.16 -10.04 3.98
N VAL A 63 -6.85 -8.91 3.35
CA VAL A 63 -6.03 -8.84 2.15
C VAL A 63 -4.73 -8.11 2.50
N LEU A 64 -3.62 -8.84 2.48
CA LEU A 64 -2.31 -8.27 2.74
C LEU A 64 -1.81 -7.56 1.48
N LEU A 65 -1.63 -6.23 1.57
CA LEU A 65 -1.17 -5.40 0.47
C LEU A 65 0.34 -5.26 0.53
N MET A 66 1.04 -6.19 -0.12
CA MET A 66 2.49 -6.16 -0.32
C MET A 66 2.89 -5.50 -1.62
N LEU A 67 2.43 -4.26 -1.82
CA LEU A 67 2.69 -3.48 -3.02
C LEU A 67 3.65 -2.31 -2.69
N PRO A 68 4.53 -1.91 -3.63
CA PRO A 68 5.29 -0.67 -3.48
C PRO A 68 4.35 0.54 -3.49
N SER A 69 4.86 1.74 -3.18
CA SER A 69 4.12 2.96 -3.46
C SER A 69 3.84 3.03 -4.97
N SER A 70 2.59 2.84 -5.35
CA SER A 70 2.13 2.82 -6.74
C SER A 70 0.64 3.16 -6.80
N LEU A 71 0.12 3.40 -8.00
CA LEU A 71 -1.31 3.52 -8.20
C LEU A 71 -2.05 2.20 -7.93
N ASP A 72 -1.40 1.06 -8.16
CA ASP A 72 -1.97 -0.26 -7.83
C ASP A 72 -2.23 -0.39 -6.33
N TYR A 73 -1.35 0.15 -5.49
CA TYR A 73 -1.55 0.15 -4.04
C TYR A 73 -2.84 0.88 -3.66
N ALA A 74 -3.04 2.09 -4.17
CA ALA A 74 -4.24 2.88 -3.87
C ALA A 74 -5.51 2.20 -4.39
N ARG A 75 -5.45 1.64 -5.60
CA ARG A 75 -6.55 0.89 -6.22
C ARG A 75 -6.93 -0.34 -5.39
N ALA A 76 -5.94 -1.15 -5.01
CA ALA A 76 -6.13 -2.35 -4.18
C ALA A 76 -6.65 -2.02 -2.78
N PHE A 77 -6.14 -0.96 -2.16
CA PHE A 77 -6.63 -0.49 -0.86
C PHE A 77 -8.10 -0.12 -0.92
N CYS A 78 -8.50 0.74 -1.86
CA CYS A 78 -9.91 1.13 -2.01
C CYS A 78 -10.79 -0.07 -2.43
N ALA A 79 -10.27 -0.99 -3.25
CA ALA A 79 -10.97 -2.20 -3.64
C ALA A 79 -11.31 -3.11 -2.44
N CYS A 80 -10.38 -3.25 -1.48
CA CYS A 80 -10.65 -3.99 -0.25
C CYS A 80 -11.81 -3.35 0.51
N LEU A 81 -11.83 -2.02 0.63
CA LEU A 81 -12.92 -1.30 1.31
C LEU A 81 -14.26 -1.48 0.59
N TYR A 82 -14.30 -1.33 -0.73
CA TYR A 82 -15.49 -1.57 -1.54
C TYR A 82 -15.98 -3.02 -1.44
N ALA A 83 -15.06 -3.99 -1.36
CA ALA A 83 -15.38 -5.40 -1.21
C ALA A 83 -15.86 -5.79 0.19
N GLY A 84 -15.76 -4.89 1.18
CA GLY A 84 -16.05 -5.18 2.59
C GLY A 84 -14.95 -6.02 3.26
N MET A 85 -13.73 -6.00 2.72
CA MET A 85 -12.55 -6.71 3.21
C MET A 85 -11.63 -5.79 4.02
N ILE A 86 -10.78 -6.39 4.84
CA ILE A 86 -9.81 -5.67 5.67
C ILE A 86 -8.49 -5.59 4.91
N ALA A 87 -8.14 -4.40 4.44
CA ALA A 87 -6.81 -4.14 3.88
C ALA A 87 -5.75 -4.17 5.00
N VAL A 88 -4.70 -4.98 4.83
CA VAL A 88 -3.55 -5.07 5.75
C VAL A 88 -2.29 -4.55 5.05
N PRO A 89 -1.89 -3.28 5.26
CA PRO A 89 -0.70 -2.69 4.65
C PRO A 89 0.61 -3.37 5.08
N LEU A 90 1.41 -3.83 4.12
CA LEU A 90 2.78 -4.27 4.40
C LEU A 90 3.72 -4.02 3.23
N PHE A 91 4.61 -3.03 3.28
CA PHE A 91 5.55 -2.80 2.19
C PHE A 91 6.47 -4.02 1.91
N PRO A 92 6.81 -4.28 0.63
CA PRO A 92 7.74 -5.32 0.22
C PRO A 92 9.04 -5.28 1.03
N PRO A 93 9.60 -6.44 1.41
CA PRO A 93 10.86 -6.48 2.16
C PRO A 93 11.99 -5.90 1.30
N PRO A 94 12.89 -5.07 1.85
CA PRO A 94 13.95 -4.43 1.07
C PRO A 94 15.06 -5.40 0.63
N SER A 95 15.03 -6.66 1.09
CA SER A 95 15.87 -7.75 0.60
C SER A 95 15.37 -9.10 1.14
N ARG A 96 15.80 -10.20 0.52
CA ARG A 96 15.51 -11.58 0.95
C ARG A 96 16.29 -12.05 2.20
N LYS A 97 16.88 -11.13 2.98
CA LYS A 97 17.61 -11.47 4.21
C LYS A 97 16.65 -12.10 5.24
N PRO A 98 17.08 -13.12 6.02
CA PRO A 98 16.20 -13.85 6.94
C PRO A 98 15.37 -12.95 7.86
N ARG A 99 15.97 -11.93 8.48
CA ARG A 99 15.28 -10.94 9.34
C ARG A 99 14.13 -10.18 8.66
N HIS A 100 14.24 -9.89 7.36
CA HIS A 100 13.18 -9.18 6.64
C HIS A 100 12.04 -10.11 6.28
N LEU A 101 12.35 -11.35 5.95
CA LEU A 101 11.37 -12.41 5.67
C LEU A 101 10.63 -12.84 6.95
N GLU A 102 11.33 -12.89 8.09
CA GLU A 102 10.73 -13.16 9.40
C GLU A 102 9.67 -12.11 9.77
N ARG A 103 9.93 -10.82 9.50
CA ARG A 103 8.92 -9.77 9.67
C ARG A 103 7.68 -10.02 8.82
N VAL A 104 7.85 -10.47 7.57
CA VAL A 104 6.72 -10.82 6.71
C VAL A 104 5.95 -12.00 7.31
N ARG A 105 6.64 -13.07 7.70
CA ARG A 105 6.01 -14.25 8.33
C ARG A 105 5.21 -13.87 9.57
N ASN A 106 5.76 -13.05 10.45
CA ASN A 106 5.07 -12.64 11.67
C ASN A 106 3.78 -11.88 11.37
N VAL A 107 3.79 -11.01 10.35
CA VAL A 107 2.55 -10.32 9.93
C VAL A 107 1.57 -11.31 9.29
N VAL A 108 2.03 -12.26 8.48
CA VAL A 108 1.14 -13.28 7.87
C VAL A 108 0.51 -14.16 8.96
N VAL A 109 1.26 -14.54 10.00
CA VAL A 109 0.76 -15.33 11.13
C VAL A 109 -0.22 -14.54 11.98
N ASP A 110 0.07 -13.27 12.28
CA ASP A 110 -0.81 -12.42 13.10
C ASP A 110 -2.08 -12.00 12.35
N ALA A 111 -1.92 -11.62 11.08
CA ALA A 111 -2.99 -11.09 10.27
C ALA A 111 -3.75 -12.17 9.48
N GLU A 112 -3.31 -13.43 9.47
CA GLU A 112 -3.97 -14.57 8.80
C GLU A 112 -4.72 -14.17 7.51
N PRO A 113 -4.03 -13.62 6.50
CA PRO A 113 -4.71 -13.10 5.31
C PRO A 113 -5.25 -14.24 4.44
N ALA A 114 -6.39 -14.01 3.80
CA ALA A 114 -6.91 -14.91 2.76
C ALA A 114 -6.15 -14.73 1.43
N LEU A 115 -5.59 -13.53 1.20
CA LEU A 115 -4.87 -13.16 0.00
C LEU A 115 -3.70 -12.24 0.31
N ILE A 116 -2.57 -12.46 -0.36
CA ILE A 116 -1.46 -11.52 -0.48
C ILE A 116 -1.44 -10.95 -1.90
N LEU A 117 -1.53 -9.62 -2.01
CA LEU A 117 -1.29 -8.91 -3.26
C LEU A 117 0.15 -8.41 -3.31
N ALA A 118 0.91 -8.86 -4.31
CA ALA A 118 2.32 -8.54 -4.45
C ALA A 118 2.73 -8.27 -5.92
N PRO A 119 3.85 -7.57 -6.16
CA PRO A 119 4.52 -7.54 -7.46
C PRO A 119 4.85 -8.94 -7.96
N ALA A 120 4.87 -9.10 -9.29
CA ALA A 120 5.12 -10.39 -9.93
C ALA A 120 6.46 -11.03 -9.49
N ASP A 121 7.51 -10.22 -9.38
CA ASP A 121 8.86 -10.64 -8.97
C ASP A 121 8.97 -11.10 -7.50
N HIS A 122 7.94 -10.82 -6.68
CA HIS A 122 7.86 -11.25 -5.28
C HIS A 122 6.96 -12.46 -5.07
N CYS A 123 6.11 -12.81 -6.04
CA CYS A 123 5.07 -13.82 -5.85
C CYS A 123 5.64 -15.21 -5.52
N GLU A 124 6.63 -15.70 -6.28
CA GLU A 124 7.25 -17.02 -6.07
C GLU A 124 7.85 -17.15 -4.67
N GLY A 125 8.68 -16.19 -4.25
CA GLY A 125 9.31 -16.22 -2.94
C GLY A 125 8.32 -16.07 -1.78
N LEU A 126 7.18 -15.41 -2.00
CA LEU A 126 6.11 -15.33 -1.00
C LEU A 126 5.32 -16.63 -0.91
N LEU A 127 5.04 -17.29 -2.03
CA LEU A 127 4.39 -18.60 -2.05
C LEU A 127 5.21 -19.64 -1.28
N GLU A 128 6.53 -19.64 -1.48
CA GLU A 128 7.46 -20.46 -0.68
C GLU A 128 7.41 -20.08 0.80
N LEU A 129 7.42 -18.78 1.11
CA LEU A 129 7.41 -18.27 2.49
C LEU A 129 6.18 -18.71 3.28
N VAL A 130 5.01 -18.72 2.63
CA VAL A 130 3.72 -19.12 3.23
C VAL A 130 3.39 -20.59 3.02
N GLU A 131 4.31 -21.36 2.42
CA GLU A 131 4.16 -22.80 2.16
C GLU A 131 2.87 -23.12 1.38
N GLY A 132 2.47 -22.23 0.45
CA GLY A 132 1.25 -22.36 -0.33
C GLY A 132 -0.07 -22.29 0.46
N ARG A 133 -0.05 -21.89 1.74
CA ARG A 133 -1.25 -21.83 2.59
C ARG A 133 -2.12 -20.60 2.36
N VAL A 134 -1.57 -19.58 1.70
CA VAL A 134 -2.26 -18.32 1.40
C VAL A 134 -2.08 -18.03 -0.09
N ASP A 135 -3.14 -17.58 -0.75
CA ASP A 135 -3.07 -17.13 -2.13
C ASP A 135 -2.10 -15.96 -2.27
N VAL A 136 -1.23 -16.00 -3.27
CA VAL A 136 -0.34 -14.89 -3.63
C VAL A 136 -0.58 -14.53 -5.08
N LEU A 137 -1.11 -13.34 -5.32
CA LEU A 137 -1.48 -12.88 -6.65
C LEU A 137 -0.93 -11.48 -6.93
N THR A 138 -0.79 -11.14 -8.21
CA THR A 138 -0.66 -9.74 -8.61
C THR A 138 -2.03 -9.11 -8.81
N VAL A 139 -2.11 -7.79 -8.72
CA VAL A 139 -3.34 -7.02 -9.00
C VAL A 139 -3.89 -7.34 -10.41
N GLN A 140 -3.00 -7.58 -11.37
CA GLN A 140 -3.36 -7.93 -12.76
C GLN A 140 -3.96 -9.35 -12.87
N HIS A 141 -3.52 -10.30 -12.03
CA HIS A 141 -4.00 -11.69 -12.04
C HIS A 141 -5.37 -11.90 -11.35
N LEU A 142 -5.84 -10.91 -10.58
CA LEU A 142 -7.25 -10.92 -10.12
C LEU A 142 -8.22 -10.77 -11.30
N GLY A 143 -7.78 -10.18 -12.42
CA GLY A 143 -8.57 -10.01 -13.63
C GLY A 143 -9.72 -8.99 -13.47
N PRO A 144 -10.42 -8.64 -14.56
CA PRO A 144 -11.69 -7.95 -14.45
C PRO A 144 -12.72 -8.88 -13.77
N PRO A 145 -13.75 -8.32 -13.09
CA PRO A 145 -14.76 -9.15 -12.46
C PRO A 145 -15.47 -10.05 -13.48
N PRO A 146 -15.95 -11.24 -13.08
CA PRO A 146 -16.96 -11.93 -13.89
C PRO A 146 -18.10 -10.93 -14.13
N GLY A 147 -18.77 -10.97 -15.29
CA GLY A 147 -19.71 -9.94 -15.79
C GLY A 147 -20.94 -9.59 -14.93
N GLN A 148 -20.91 -9.88 -13.64
CA GLN A 148 -21.81 -9.45 -12.59
C GLN A 148 -21.28 -8.16 -11.94
N PRO A 149 -22.14 -7.14 -11.73
CA PRO A 149 -21.76 -5.95 -10.98
C PRO A 149 -21.40 -6.30 -9.54
N MET A 150 -20.53 -5.50 -8.94
CA MET A 150 -20.12 -5.61 -7.53
C MET A 150 -21.36 -5.70 -6.62
N ALA A 151 -21.37 -6.64 -5.69
CA ALA A 151 -22.40 -6.67 -4.66
C ALA A 151 -22.23 -5.45 -3.74
N ALA A 152 -23.34 -4.78 -3.39
CA ALA A 152 -23.31 -3.69 -2.42
C ALA A 152 -22.60 -4.18 -1.14
N PRO A 153 -21.74 -3.36 -0.52
CA PRO A 153 -20.93 -3.81 0.60
C PRO A 153 -21.82 -4.49 1.66
N GLY A 154 -21.53 -5.74 1.97
CA GLY A 154 -22.26 -6.54 2.95
C GLY A 154 -21.72 -6.22 4.35
N HIS A 155 -22.24 -5.17 4.99
CA HIS A 155 -21.74 -4.68 6.27
C HIS A 155 -22.19 -5.59 7.43
N ARG A 156 -21.55 -6.74 7.62
CA ARG A 156 -21.59 -7.38 8.94
C ARG A 156 -20.72 -6.56 9.88
N ARG A 157 -21.27 -6.13 11.02
CA ARG A 157 -20.47 -5.57 12.13
C ARG A 157 -19.29 -6.51 12.34
N LEU A 158 -18.07 -5.98 12.24
CA LEU A 158 -16.91 -6.64 12.82
C LEU A 158 -17.24 -6.81 14.31
N ASP A 159 -17.57 -8.02 14.73
CA ASP A 159 -17.76 -8.33 16.14
C ASP A 159 -16.47 -7.93 16.88
N ARG A 160 -16.64 -7.22 17.99
CA ARG A 160 -15.61 -6.51 18.76
C ARG A 160 -14.62 -7.46 19.48
N GLY A 161 -14.03 -8.40 18.75
CA GLY A 161 -13.08 -9.38 19.27
C GLY A 161 -11.72 -9.40 18.56
N LEU A 162 -11.48 -8.53 17.57
CA LEU A 162 -10.16 -8.44 16.94
C LEU A 162 -9.17 -7.80 17.91
N PRO A 163 -8.01 -8.44 18.23
CA PRO A 163 -6.95 -7.76 18.95
C PRO A 163 -6.55 -6.52 18.14
N ALA A 164 -6.36 -5.41 18.84
CA ALA A 164 -5.94 -4.16 18.22
C ALA A 164 -4.62 -4.40 17.48
N ILE A 165 -4.69 -4.52 16.15
CA ILE A 165 -3.50 -4.48 15.31
C ILE A 165 -2.94 -3.08 15.52
N HIS A 166 -1.88 -2.99 16.34
CA HIS A 166 -1.17 -1.74 16.57
C HIS A 166 -0.36 -1.44 15.29
N LEU A 167 -1.08 -1.06 14.23
CA LEU A 167 -0.51 -0.44 13.04
C LEU A 167 0.20 0.82 13.53
N GLY A 168 1.52 0.73 13.66
CA GLY A 168 2.43 1.84 13.92
C GLY A 168 2.46 2.83 12.76
N LEU A 169 1.30 3.33 12.33
CA LEU A 169 1.10 4.41 11.35
C LEU A 169 1.75 5.73 11.82
N HIS A 170 2.21 5.82 13.08
CA HIS A 170 2.90 6.99 13.61
C HIS A 170 4.38 7.14 13.22
N ARG A 171 5.00 6.19 12.49
CA ARG A 171 6.42 6.32 12.10
C ARG A 171 6.70 6.62 10.62
N PHE A 172 5.68 6.69 9.77
CA PHE A 172 5.92 6.92 8.33
C PHE A 172 6.07 8.40 7.93
N ALA A 173 5.79 9.35 8.83
CA ALA A 173 5.79 10.79 8.52
C ALA A 173 7.04 11.59 8.95
N GLN A 174 8.08 10.97 9.53
CA GLN A 174 9.29 11.72 9.91
C GLN A 174 10.59 11.01 9.50
N ARG A 175 10.89 11.04 8.21
CA ARG A 175 12.29 10.87 7.77
C ARG A 175 12.63 11.64 6.50
N ARG A 176 12.31 12.95 6.46
CA ARG A 176 13.01 13.93 5.59
C ARG A 176 12.91 15.35 6.17
N ARG A 177 13.72 15.69 7.17
CA ARG A 177 14.31 17.03 7.36
C ARG A 177 15.59 16.88 8.19
N GLY A 178 16.74 17.06 7.55
CA GLY A 178 18.03 16.96 8.23
C GLY A 178 19.19 16.63 7.29
N ALA A 179 19.30 17.36 6.19
CA ALA A 179 20.56 17.45 5.43
C ALA A 179 20.64 18.88 4.86
N SER A 180 20.85 19.85 5.74
CA SER A 180 21.32 21.17 5.35
C SER A 180 22.82 21.04 5.05
N ALA A 181 23.16 21.24 3.78
CA ALA A 181 24.53 21.44 3.35
C ALA A 181 25.11 22.70 4.02
N GLN A 182 26.24 22.53 4.72
CA GLN A 182 27.10 23.63 5.15
C GLN A 182 28.29 23.69 4.17
N PRO A 183 28.61 24.83 3.56
CA PRO A 183 29.74 24.92 2.63
C PRO A 183 31.07 24.90 3.40
N ASP A 184 31.98 24.05 2.92
CA ASP A 184 33.33 23.87 3.42
C ASP A 184 34.20 25.10 3.08
N ARG A 185 34.47 25.93 4.09
CA ARG A 185 35.50 26.97 4.08
C ARG A 185 36.22 26.92 5.42
N GLN A 186 37.39 26.29 5.45
CA GLN A 186 38.61 26.90 5.98
C GLN A 186 39.83 26.04 5.58
N ARG A 187 40.53 26.46 4.51
CA ARG A 187 41.96 26.17 4.36
C ARG A 187 42.73 27.32 5.00
N ARG A 188 43.90 26.99 5.56
CA ARG A 188 44.94 27.84 6.21
C ARG A 188 44.71 27.99 7.73
N ALA A 189 45.68 27.78 8.60
CA ALA A 189 47.12 27.59 8.43
C ALA A 189 47.68 26.83 9.65
N ASP A 190 48.62 25.92 9.42
CA ASP A 190 49.65 25.54 10.38
C ASP A 190 50.88 25.04 9.60
N ALA A 191 51.93 25.85 9.58
CA ALA A 191 53.31 25.41 9.38
C ALA A 191 54.26 26.53 9.86
N PRO A 192 55.27 26.22 10.70
CA PRO A 192 56.19 27.20 11.24
C PRO A 192 57.39 27.46 10.31
N GLY A 193 57.86 28.72 10.35
CA GLY A 193 59.27 29.15 10.26
C GLY A 193 60.16 28.64 9.11
N LEU A 194 60.62 29.58 8.28
CA LEU A 194 62.06 29.75 7.97
C LEU A 194 62.30 31.08 7.24
N ARG A 195 63.17 31.90 7.84
CA ARG A 195 63.77 33.11 7.25
C ARG A 195 64.86 32.69 6.26
N PHE A 196 65.03 33.40 5.15
CA PHE A 196 66.33 33.90 4.71
C PHE A 196 66.14 35.18 3.87
N ARG A 197 67.17 36.02 3.90
CA ARG A 197 67.27 37.37 3.35
C ARG A 197 67.08 37.44 1.84
#